data_AF-A0A0J1BRL7-F1
#
_entry.id   AF-A0A0J1BRL7-F1
#
_cell.length_a   1.000
_cell.length_b   1.000
_cell.length_c   1.000
_cell.angle_alpha   90.00
_cell.angle_beta   90.00
_cell.angle_gamma   90.00
#
_symmetry.space_group_name_H-M   'P 1'
#
loop_
_entity.id
_entity.type
_entity.pdbx_description
1 polymer ?
#
loop_
_entity_poly.entity_id
_entity_poly.type
_entity_poly.pdbx_seq_one_letter_code
_entity_poly.pdbx_strand_id
1 'polypeptide(L)'
;MKKIIVLVLMSSFCFAQQTDRKLIWEENFNKKKINETFWNFELGDGCPDLCGYGNNERQIYTKTNHEIKDGNLIIEARKEGNKYTSTKITTKRKKEFKYGRIEARAKLPVGHGLWPAFWMLGANIDEVKWPKTGEIDILEYIGRDPHMVYTTLHTQDSHGNTINTKRTEFPNIEEGFHVYAIEWSKDKIDFFVDTTLVYTFDPKVKDENTWPFDKPFYIIVNLAIGGNFGGPEVDDSILPQKYYIDYIRVYQ
;
A
#
# COMPACT_ATOMS: atom_id res chain seq x y z
N MET A 1 37.74 -58.71 -1.33
CA MET A 1 36.68 -58.15 -0.46
C MET A 1 36.36 -56.74 -0.93
N LYS A 2 35.25 -56.54 -1.64
CA LYS A 2 34.81 -55.21 -2.14
C LYS A 2 34.06 -54.50 -1.02
N LYS A 3 34.57 -53.35 -0.55
CA LYS A 3 33.85 -52.47 0.40
C LYS A 3 32.96 -51.55 -0.43
N ILE A 4 31.64 -51.72 -0.31
CA ILE A 4 30.64 -50.80 -0.86
C ILE A 4 30.44 -49.70 0.18
N ILE A 5 30.78 -48.47 -0.20
CA ILE A 5 30.47 -47.27 0.60
C ILE A 5 29.10 -46.78 0.11
N VAL A 6 28.10 -46.87 0.98
CA VAL A 6 26.77 -46.28 0.74
C VAL A 6 26.82 -44.84 1.21
N LEU A 7 26.76 -43.90 0.27
CA LEU A 7 26.64 -42.48 0.56
C LEU A 7 25.16 -42.17 0.81
N VAL A 8 24.79 -41.91 2.06
CA VAL A 8 23.44 -41.46 2.41
C VAL A 8 23.36 -39.96 2.18
N LEU A 9 22.71 -39.53 1.10
CA LEU A 9 22.31 -38.15 0.91
C LEU A 9 21.17 -37.82 1.88
N MET A 10 21.47 -37.09 2.95
CA MET A 10 20.45 -36.40 3.73
C MET A 10 19.95 -35.20 2.93
N SER A 11 18.77 -35.33 2.34
CA SER A 11 18.02 -34.19 1.80
C SER A 11 17.49 -33.37 2.98
N SER A 12 18.11 -32.22 3.26
CA SER A 12 17.56 -31.22 4.16
C SER A 12 16.33 -30.59 3.52
N PHE A 13 15.14 -31.09 3.87
CA PHE A 13 13.90 -30.37 3.60
C PHE A 13 13.88 -29.14 4.51
N CYS A 14 14.16 -27.98 3.91
CA CYS A 14 13.90 -26.70 4.55
C CYS A 14 12.38 -26.53 4.57
N PHE A 15 11.73 -26.93 5.66
CA PHE A 15 10.35 -26.54 5.91
C PHE A 15 10.35 -25.04 6.14
N ALA A 16 9.99 -24.27 5.11
CA ALA A 16 9.55 -22.90 5.31
C ALA A 16 8.43 -22.96 6.36
N GLN A 17 8.65 -22.31 7.49
CA GLN A 17 7.74 -22.32 8.62
C GLN A 17 6.45 -21.63 8.17
N GLN A 18 5.49 -22.42 7.67
CA GLN A 18 4.16 -21.95 7.34
C GLN A 18 3.55 -21.46 8.65
N THR A 19 3.54 -20.14 8.85
CA THR A 19 2.90 -19.53 10.00
C THR A 19 1.41 -19.77 9.81
N ASP A 20 0.78 -20.49 10.73
CA ASP A 20 -0.64 -20.82 10.64
C ASP A 20 -1.43 -19.55 10.98
N ARG A 21 -1.79 -18.77 9.95
CA ARG A 21 -2.42 -17.46 10.09
C ARG A 21 -3.92 -17.58 9.93
N LYS A 22 -4.67 -16.99 10.86
CA LYS A 22 -6.13 -16.91 10.80
C LYS A 22 -6.55 -15.63 10.08
N LEU A 23 -7.37 -15.76 9.04
CA LEU A 23 -8.04 -14.62 8.41
C LEU A 23 -9.01 -13.96 9.43
N ILE A 24 -8.77 -12.70 9.77
CA ILE A 24 -9.58 -11.95 10.74
C ILE A 24 -10.48 -10.89 10.10
N TRP A 25 -10.11 -10.41 8.91
CA TRP A 25 -10.91 -9.47 8.13
C TRP A 25 -10.56 -9.56 6.65
N GLU A 26 -11.57 -9.39 5.80
CA GLU A 26 -11.40 -9.29 4.35
C GLU A 26 -12.42 -8.33 3.74
N GLU A 27 -12.02 -7.72 2.64
CA GLU A 27 -12.89 -7.03 1.69
C GLU A 27 -12.61 -7.61 0.30
N ASN A 28 -13.58 -8.32 -0.26
CA ASN A 28 -13.49 -8.98 -1.57
C ASN A 28 -14.23 -8.19 -2.68
N PHE A 29 -14.74 -6.98 -2.38
CA PHE A 29 -15.45 -6.11 -3.31
C PHE A 29 -16.53 -6.82 -4.14
N ASN A 30 -17.29 -7.73 -3.52
CA ASN A 30 -18.36 -8.50 -4.17
C ASN A 30 -19.71 -7.76 -4.18
N LYS A 31 -19.84 -6.66 -3.43
CA LYS A 31 -21.08 -5.86 -3.36
C LYS A 31 -21.08 -4.80 -4.44
N LYS A 32 -22.25 -4.39 -4.92
CA LYS A 32 -22.38 -3.35 -5.98
C LYS A 32 -21.86 -1.95 -5.60
N LYS A 33 -21.54 -1.71 -4.33
CA LYS A 33 -21.09 -0.42 -3.80
C LYS A 33 -20.08 -0.64 -2.68
N ILE A 34 -19.18 0.32 -2.50
CA ILE A 34 -18.26 0.34 -1.36
C ILE A 34 -19.05 0.20 -0.06
N ASN A 35 -18.56 -0.69 0.81
CA ASN A 35 -19.17 -0.90 2.11
C ASN A 35 -18.79 0.25 3.05
N GLU A 36 -19.63 1.27 3.15
CA GLU A 36 -19.37 2.43 4.01
C GLU A 36 -19.38 2.09 5.52
N THR A 37 -19.69 0.85 5.94
CA THR A 37 -19.41 0.43 7.33
C THR A 37 -17.93 0.12 7.56
N PHE A 38 -17.16 -0.14 6.51
CA PHE A 38 -15.71 -0.37 6.55
C PHE A 38 -14.93 0.85 6.07
N TRP A 39 -15.45 1.54 5.05
CA TRP A 39 -14.73 2.59 4.33
C TRP A 39 -15.33 3.98 4.52
N ASN A 40 -14.48 4.98 4.63
CA ASN A 40 -14.77 6.39 4.45
C ASN A 40 -14.27 6.83 3.07
N PHE A 41 -14.88 7.87 2.51
CA PHE A 41 -14.30 8.59 1.38
C PHE A 41 -13.60 9.84 1.89
N GLU A 42 -12.36 10.04 1.47
CA GLU A 42 -11.70 11.34 1.57
C GLU A 42 -12.09 12.15 0.33
N LEU A 43 -12.57 13.39 0.53
CA LEU A 43 -13.11 14.21 -0.54
C LEU A 43 -12.33 15.52 -0.66
N GLY A 44 -12.33 16.08 -1.86
CA GLY A 44 -11.67 17.36 -2.13
C GLY A 44 -10.20 17.20 -2.48
N ASP A 45 -9.44 18.27 -2.29
CA ASP A 45 -8.01 18.40 -2.58
C ASP A 45 -7.16 18.47 -1.28
N GLY A 46 -7.78 18.20 -0.12
CA GLY A 46 -7.16 18.29 1.19
C GLY A 46 -7.24 19.68 1.86
N CYS A 47 -7.76 20.71 1.19
CA CYS A 47 -7.92 22.03 1.82
C CYS A 47 -9.04 22.09 2.87
N PRO A 48 -8.97 23.01 3.86
CA PRO A 48 -7.90 24.00 4.05
C PRO A 48 -6.67 23.46 4.81
N ASP A 49 -6.78 22.28 5.41
CA ASP A 49 -5.79 21.79 6.39
C ASP A 49 -4.51 21.24 5.75
N LEU A 50 -4.64 20.60 4.58
CA LEU A 50 -3.55 19.92 3.88
C LEU A 50 -3.76 20.00 2.36
N CYS A 51 -3.86 21.22 1.83
CA CYS A 51 -4.06 21.46 0.40
C CYS A 51 -3.06 20.69 -0.48
N GLY A 52 -3.56 20.14 -1.60
CA GLY A 52 -2.79 19.25 -2.48
C GLY A 52 -2.32 17.98 -1.78
N TYR A 53 -3.05 17.55 -0.74
CA TYR A 53 -2.69 16.48 0.19
C TYR A 53 -1.25 16.56 0.74
N GLY A 54 -0.70 17.78 0.83
CA GLY A 54 0.64 18.05 1.36
C GLY A 54 1.76 17.84 0.34
N ASN A 55 1.43 17.33 -0.85
CA ASN A 55 2.38 16.93 -1.88
C ASN A 55 2.13 17.61 -3.23
N ASN A 56 1.37 18.71 -3.28
CA ASN A 56 0.97 19.39 -4.52
C ASN A 56 0.26 18.46 -5.52
N GLU A 57 -0.50 17.49 -5.01
CA GLU A 57 -1.35 16.61 -5.81
C GLU A 57 -2.42 17.42 -6.55
N ARG A 58 -2.78 17.00 -7.77
CA ARG A 58 -3.64 17.78 -8.68
C ARG A 58 -5.10 17.34 -8.70
N GLN A 59 -5.40 16.15 -8.17
CA GLN A 59 -6.75 15.60 -8.20
C GLN A 59 -7.65 16.15 -7.09
N ILE A 60 -8.94 16.18 -7.40
CA ILE A 60 -10.01 16.25 -6.41
C ILE A 60 -10.52 14.82 -6.19
N TYR A 61 -10.42 14.29 -4.98
CA TYR A 61 -11.01 13.00 -4.65
C TYR A 61 -12.53 13.10 -4.53
N THR A 62 -13.24 12.13 -5.11
CA THR A 62 -14.70 12.10 -5.20
C THR A 62 -15.28 10.73 -4.87
N LYS A 63 -16.60 10.67 -4.68
CA LYS A 63 -17.38 9.43 -4.57
C LYS A 63 -17.81 8.84 -5.95
N THR A 64 -17.43 9.44 -7.07
CA THR A 64 -17.92 9.07 -8.42
C THR A 64 -16.82 8.58 -9.37
N ASN A 65 -15.59 8.50 -8.88
CA ASN A 65 -14.41 8.00 -9.59
C ASN A 65 -14.07 6.55 -9.23
N HIS A 66 -15.07 5.78 -8.81
CA HIS A 66 -14.90 4.35 -8.61
C HIS A 66 -16.13 3.58 -9.07
N GLU A 67 -15.92 2.31 -9.40
CA GLU A 67 -16.96 1.33 -9.60
C GLU A 67 -16.57 0.02 -8.90
N ILE A 68 -17.56 -0.78 -8.49
CA ILE A 68 -17.32 -2.17 -8.15
C ILE A 68 -17.88 -3.03 -9.27
N LYS A 69 -17.00 -3.81 -9.89
CA LYS A 69 -17.34 -4.60 -11.07
C LYS A 69 -16.50 -5.88 -11.09
N ASP A 70 -17.15 -7.00 -11.40
CA ASP A 70 -16.50 -8.31 -11.55
C ASP A 70 -15.61 -8.69 -10.35
N GLY A 71 -16.08 -8.41 -9.12
CA GLY A 71 -15.37 -8.69 -7.88
C GLY A 71 -14.21 -7.73 -7.55
N ASN A 72 -14.06 -6.64 -8.30
CA ASN A 72 -12.97 -5.68 -8.09
C ASN A 72 -13.51 -4.31 -7.71
N LEU A 73 -12.82 -3.63 -6.78
CA LEU A 73 -12.84 -2.17 -6.71
C LEU A 73 -11.99 -1.62 -7.85
N ILE A 74 -12.57 -0.73 -8.64
CA ILE A 74 -11.89 -0.05 -9.75
C ILE A 74 -11.91 1.43 -9.44
N ILE A 75 -10.75 2.02 -9.14
CA ILE A 75 -10.57 3.47 -8.99
C ILE A 75 -10.13 4.02 -10.34
N GLU A 76 -10.81 5.05 -10.85
CA GLU A 76 -10.55 5.65 -12.14
C GLU A 76 -10.08 7.10 -12.01
N ALA A 77 -8.81 7.32 -12.35
CA ALA A 77 -8.24 8.64 -12.58
C ALA A 77 -8.82 9.22 -13.88
N ARG A 78 -9.40 10.41 -13.80
CA ARG A 78 -10.00 11.11 -14.95
C ARG A 78 -9.48 12.54 -15.05
N LYS A 79 -9.52 13.08 -16.27
CA LYS A 79 -9.44 14.51 -16.54
C LYS A 79 -10.74 14.99 -17.16
N GLU A 80 -11.41 15.91 -16.50
CA GLU A 80 -12.70 16.48 -16.89
C GLU A 80 -12.50 17.99 -17.12
N GLY A 81 -12.28 18.37 -18.38
CA GLY A 81 -11.82 19.72 -18.72
C GLY A 81 -10.44 19.99 -18.12
N ASN A 82 -10.35 20.97 -17.21
CA ASN A 82 -9.10 21.34 -16.53
C ASN A 82 -8.94 20.71 -15.14
N LYS A 83 -9.86 19.82 -14.73
CA LYS A 83 -9.83 19.20 -13.40
C LYS A 83 -9.45 17.74 -13.48
N TYR A 84 -8.58 17.30 -12.58
CA TYR A 84 -8.31 15.89 -12.36
C TYR A 84 -9.20 15.38 -11.23
N THR A 85 -9.74 14.17 -11.38
CA THR A 85 -10.58 13.53 -10.37
C THR A 85 -10.18 12.08 -10.16
N SER A 86 -10.33 11.60 -8.92
CA SER A 86 -9.97 10.22 -8.54
C SER A 86 -10.73 9.80 -7.26
N THR A 87 -10.37 8.68 -6.65
CA THR A 87 -10.92 8.22 -5.37
C THR A 87 -9.82 7.92 -4.35
N LYS A 88 -10.06 8.31 -3.09
CA LYS A 88 -9.31 7.93 -1.90
C LYS A 88 -10.28 7.43 -0.84
N ILE A 89 -10.02 6.26 -0.29
CA ILE A 89 -10.82 5.64 0.76
C ILE A 89 -9.96 5.22 1.94
N THR A 90 -10.52 5.32 3.15
CA THR A 90 -9.82 4.96 4.39
C THR A 90 -10.70 4.09 5.28
N THR A 91 -10.10 3.25 6.12
CA THR A 91 -10.83 2.53 7.17
C THR A 91 -10.79 3.21 8.54
N LYS A 92 -10.32 4.47 8.59
CA LYS A 92 -10.16 5.27 9.82
C LYS A 92 -11.43 5.23 10.70
N ARG A 93 -11.28 4.93 12.00
CA ARG A 93 -12.37 4.79 12.98
C ARG A 93 -13.43 3.71 12.65
N LYS A 94 -13.16 2.81 11.68
CA LYS A 94 -14.07 1.72 11.27
C LYS A 94 -13.40 0.36 11.36
N LYS A 95 -12.24 0.19 10.72
CA LYS A 95 -11.40 -1.01 10.79
C LYS A 95 -9.95 -0.58 11.00
N GLU A 96 -9.38 -1.02 12.11
CA GLU A 96 -8.02 -0.70 12.52
C GLU A 96 -7.36 -1.97 13.03
N PHE A 97 -6.09 -2.16 12.69
CA PHE A 97 -5.38 -3.40 12.93
C PHE A 97 -4.05 -3.09 13.61
N LYS A 98 -3.63 -3.98 14.51
CA LYS A 98 -2.31 -3.98 15.12
C LYS A 98 -1.67 -5.32 14.85
N TYR A 99 -0.53 -5.31 14.15
CA TYR A 99 0.22 -6.50 13.73
C TYR A 99 -0.58 -7.43 12.80
N GLY A 100 0.13 -8.46 12.33
CA GLY A 100 -0.39 -9.49 11.45
C GLY A 100 0.13 -9.34 10.02
N ARG A 101 -0.43 -10.16 9.12
CA ARG A 101 -0.23 -9.99 7.69
C ARG A 101 -1.35 -9.14 7.12
N ILE A 102 -0.99 -8.10 6.38
CA ILE A 102 -1.94 -7.23 5.68
C ILE A 102 -1.55 -7.26 4.22
N GLU A 103 -2.48 -7.63 3.34
CA GLU A 103 -2.22 -7.73 1.91
C GLU A 103 -3.36 -7.21 1.06
N ALA A 104 -3.02 -6.70 -0.11
CA ALA A 104 -3.95 -6.39 -1.18
C ALA A 104 -3.50 -7.05 -2.48
N ARG A 105 -4.45 -7.59 -3.25
CA ARG A 105 -4.20 -8.03 -4.62
C ARG A 105 -4.68 -6.97 -5.58
N ALA A 106 -3.77 -6.37 -6.35
CA ALA A 106 -4.07 -5.20 -7.15
C ALA A 106 -3.38 -5.21 -8.51
N LYS A 107 -4.00 -4.56 -9.51
CA LYS A 107 -3.43 -4.30 -10.83
C LYS A 107 -3.27 -2.80 -11.01
N LEU A 108 -2.05 -2.38 -11.31
CA LEU A 108 -1.66 -0.98 -11.38
C LEU A 108 -2.18 -0.28 -12.65
N PRO A 109 -2.55 1.02 -12.56
CA PRO A 109 -2.64 1.89 -13.72
C PRO A 109 -1.23 2.24 -14.24
N VAL A 110 -1.14 2.73 -15.48
CA VAL A 110 0.14 3.06 -16.12
C VAL A 110 0.18 4.48 -16.69
N GLY A 111 1.37 5.08 -16.69
CA GLY A 111 1.65 6.35 -17.35
C GLY A 111 2.07 7.48 -16.41
N HIS A 112 2.83 8.43 -16.96
CA HIS A 112 3.49 9.50 -16.22
C HIS A 112 2.47 10.36 -15.46
N GLY A 113 2.69 10.52 -14.15
CA GLY A 113 1.89 11.37 -13.29
C GLY A 113 0.88 10.61 -12.44
N LEU A 114 0.72 9.30 -12.64
CA LEU A 114 -0.14 8.49 -11.78
C LEU A 114 0.61 7.98 -10.55
N TRP A 115 -0.08 7.94 -9.42
CA TRP A 115 0.46 7.46 -8.15
C TRP A 115 -0.60 6.64 -7.39
N PRO A 116 -0.82 5.36 -7.76
CA PRO A 116 -1.59 4.42 -6.95
C PRO A 116 -0.86 4.10 -5.64
N ALA A 117 -1.63 4.00 -4.55
CA ALA A 117 -1.09 3.61 -3.25
C ALA A 117 -2.04 2.69 -2.48
N PHE A 118 -1.47 1.73 -1.76
CA PHE A 118 -2.09 0.95 -0.69
C PHE A 118 -1.19 1.00 0.53
N TRP A 119 -1.67 1.65 1.58
CA TRP A 119 -0.85 2.12 2.69
C TRP A 119 -1.67 2.24 3.97
N MET A 120 -1.02 2.60 5.06
CA MET A 120 -1.63 2.68 6.37
C MET A 120 -1.12 3.88 7.17
N LEU A 121 -1.99 4.46 8.00
CA LEU A 121 -1.64 5.50 8.97
C LEU A 121 -2.03 5.09 10.39
N GLY A 122 -1.27 5.58 11.37
CA GLY A 122 -1.58 5.37 12.78
C GLY A 122 -2.96 5.91 13.16
N ALA A 123 -3.74 5.12 13.90
CA ALA A 123 -5.10 5.50 14.29
C ALA A 123 -5.16 6.76 15.18
N ASN A 124 -4.06 7.08 15.88
CA ASN A 124 -3.94 8.25 16.73
C ASN A 124 -3.53 9.54 15.99
N ILE A 125 -3.62 9.58 14.65
CA ILE A 125 -3.23 10.74 13.84
C ILE A 125 -3.89 12.05 14.30
N ASP A 126 -5.11 12.00 14.82
CA ASP A 126 -5.81 13.20 15.28
C ASP A 126 -5.19 13.80 16.56
N GLU A 127 -4.51 12.98 17.35
CA GLU A 127 -3.89 13.33 18.63
C GLU A 127 -2.43 13.80 18.46
N VAL A 128 -1.63 13.06 17.70
CA VAL A 128 -0.17 13.30 17.61
C VAL A 128 0.29 13.91 16.29
N LYS A 129 -0.59 13.90 15.26
CA LYS A 129 -0.32 14.32 13.89
C LYS A 129 0.75 13.49 13.16
N TRP A 130 0.79 13.64 11.84
CA TRP A 130 1.91 13.14 11.03
C TRP A 130 3.14 14.03 11.25
N PRO A 131 4.36 13.49 11.29
CA PRO A 131 4.76 12.09 11.07
C PRO A 131 4.76 11.22 12.35
N LYS A 132 4.50 11.79 13.53
CA LYS A 132 4.53 11.06 14.82
C LYS A 132 3.58 9.87 14.88
N THR A 133 2.46 9.97 14.16
CA THR A 133 1.49 8.87 14.08
C THR A 133 2.07 7.62 13.41
N GLY A 134 3.08 7.76 12.56
CA GLY A 134 3.63 6.67 11.77
C GLY A 134 2.80 6.36 10.52
N GLU A 135 3.49 5.95 9.47
CA GLU A 135 2.94 5.59 8.16
C GLU A 135 3.63 4.35 7.62
N ILE A 136 2.87 3.45 6.99
CA ILE A 136 3.35 2.21 6.38
C ILE A 136 2.85 2.14 4.94
N ASP A 137 3.75 2.31 3.98
CA ASP A 137 3.44 2.30 2.56
C ASP A 137 3.75 0.92 2.00
N ILE A 138 2.71 0.09 1.90
CA ILE A 138 2.80 -1.32 1.50
C ILE A 138 3.02 -1.43 -0.01
N LEU A 139 2.34 -0.55 -0.76
CA LEU A 139 2.51 -0.37 -2.19
C LEU A 139 2.47 1.14 -2.47
N GLU A 140 3.56 1.66 -2.99
CA GLU A 140 3.52 2.83 -3.87
C GLU A 140 4.14 2.50 -5.22
N TYR A 141 3.50 3.01 -6.27
CA TYR A 141 4.01 3.00 -7.62
C TYR A 141 3.82 4.39 -8.21
N ILE A 142 4.80 4.87 -8.97
CA ILE A 142 4.70 6.13 -9.70
C ILE A 142 4.90 5.87 -11.18
N GLY A 143 3.93 6.25 -12.01
CA GLY A 143 3.97 5.90 -13.43
C GLY A 143 5.07 6.62 -14.24
N ARG A 144 5.81 7.56 -13.62
CA ARG A 144 7.02 8.16 -14.19
C ARG A 144 8.27 7.30 -14.01
N ASP A 145 8.21 6.27 -13.18
CA ASP A 145 9.30 5.33 -12.91
C ASP A 145 8.78 3.89 -13.06
N PRO A 146 8.52 3.47 -14.30
CA PRO A 146 7.94 2.15 -14.57
C PRO A 146 8.84 1.03 -14.06
N HIS A 147 8.23 -0.13 -13.83
CA HIS A 147 8.84 -1.35 -13.30
C HIS A 147 9.33 -1.24 -11.87
N MET A 148 8.96 -0.19 -11.13
CA MET A 148 9.48 0.07 -9.80
C MET A 148 8.36 0.18 -8.76
N VAL A 149 8.49 -0.60 -7.69
CA VAL A 149 7.64 -0.53 -6.51
C VAL A 149 8.44 0.05 -5.35
N TYR A 150 7.79 0.92 -4.59
CA TYR A 150 8.34 1.50 -3.38
C TYR A 150 7.61 0.93 -2.17
N THR A 151 8.38 0.53 -1.17
CA THR A 151 7.90 0.16 0.16
C THR A 151 8.57 1.08 1.16
N THR A 152 7.77 1.81 1.93
CA THR A 152 8.25 2.98 2.67
C THR A 152 7.65 3.04 4.07
N LEU A 153 8.40 3.62 5.00
CA LEU A 153 7.94 3.94 6.34
C LEU A 153 8.28 5.38 6.68
N HIS A 154 7.31 6.11 7.22
CA HIS A 154 7.52 7.44 7.78
C HIS A 154 7.37 7.42 9.29
N THR A 155 8.34 8.01 9.98
CA THR A 155 8.39 8.15 11.44
C THR A 155 8.81 9.57 11.81
N GLN A 156 8.76 9.92 13.10
CA GLN A 156 9.26 11.22 13.54
C GLN A 156 10.74 11.44 13.18
N ASP A 157 11.57 10.39 13.28
CA ASP A 157 13.00 10.50 12.97
C ASP A 157 13.33 10.43 11.47
N SER A 158 12.46 9.85 10.64
CA SER A 158 12.65 9.85 9.19
C SER A 158 11.32 9.86 8.43
N HIS A 159 11.03 10.98 7.75
CA HIS A 159 9.79 11.22 7.02
C HIS A 159 10.03 12.16 5.82
N GLY A 160 9.05 12.24 4.90
CA GLY A 160 9.25 12.93 3.62
C GLY A 160 10.25 12.16 2.76
N ASN A 161 11.46 12.70 2.57
CA ASN A 161 12.57 11.96 1.93
C ASN A 161 13.21 10.97 2.93
N THR A 162 12.39 10.06 3.45
CA THR A 162 12.77 9.09 4.48
C THR A 162 13.87 8.15 4.00
N ILE A 163 14.77 7.76 4.91
CA ILE A 163 15.76 6.73 4.62
C ILE A 163 15.18 5.32 4.77
N ASN A 164 14.00 5.19 5.38
CA ASN A 164 13.33 3.93 5.64
C ASN A 164 12.49 3.51 4.44
N THR A 165 13.10 3.45 3.26
CA THR A 165 12.44 3.13 1.99
C THR A 165 13.26 2.15 1.17
N LYS A 166 12.57 1.37 0.33
CA LYS A 166 13.17 0.51 -0.66
C LYS A 166 12.44 0.65 -1.99
N ARG A 167 13.18 1.07 -3.02
CA ARG A 167 12.79 0.99 -4.43
C ARG A 167 13.24 -0.37 -4.98
N THR A 168 12.30 -1.15 -5.51
CA THR A 168 12.56 -2.52 -6.00
C THR A 168 12.05 -2.66 -7.43
N GLU A 169 12.89 -3.23 -8.29
CA GLU A 169 12.56 -3.46 -9.70
C GLU A 169 11.80 -4.77 -9.90
N PHE A 170 10.73 -4.69 -10.69
CA PHE A 170 9.87 -5.78 -11.12
C PHE A 170 9.49 -5.53 -12.60
N PRO A 171 10.17 -6.19 -13.56
CA PRO A 171 10.00 -5.90 -14.99
C PRO A 171 8.57 -5.97 -15.52
N ASN A 172 7.69 -6.74 -14.87
CA ASN A 172 6.32 -6.98 -15.32
C ASN A 172 5.28 -6.50 -14.30
N ILE A 173 5.60 -5.58 -13.38
CA ILE A 173 4.68 -5.20 -12.30
C ILE A 173 3.36 -4.57 -12.79
N GLU A 174 3.38 -3.98 -13.98
CA GLU A 174 2.21 -3.44 -14.65
C GLU A 174 1.32 -4.52 -15.30
N GLU A 175 1.85 -5.74 -15.46
CA GLU A 175 1.18 -6.84 -16.17
C GLU A 175 0.30 -7.66 -15.23
N GLY A 176 -0.96 -7.27 -15.15
CA GLY A 176 -1.96 -8.04 -14.41
C GLY A 176 -1.93 -7.73 -12.92
N PHE A 177 -2.31 -8.70 -12.10
CA PHE A 177 -2.48 -8.52 -10.66
C PHE A 177 -1.31 -9.10 -9.90
N HIS A 178 -0.81 -8.33 -8.94
CA HIS A 178 0.21 -8.74 -7.97
C HIS A 178 -0.33 -8.62 -6.55
N VAL A 179 0.28 -9.33 -5.61
CA VAL A 179 -0.03 -9.24 -4.18
C VAL A 179 0.99 -8.35 -3.50
N TYR A 180 0.53 -7.31 -2.82
CA TYR A 180 1.38 -6.40 -2.05
C TYR A 180 1.06 -6.58 -0.58
N ALA A 181 2.06 -6.88 0.24
CA ALA A 181 1.80 -7.30 1.60
C ALA A 181 2.87 -6.84 2.59
N ILE A 182 2.48 -6.79 3.86
CA ILE A 182 3.39 -6.74 4.98
C ILE A 182 3.18 -7.92 5.93
N GLU A 183 4.24 -8.32 6.60
CA GLU A 183 4.19 -9.05 7.87
C GLU A 183 4.69 -8.12 8.97
N TRP A 184 3.74 -7.66 9.77
CA TRP A 184 3.99 -6.66 10.81
C TRP A 184 3.90 -7.32 12.18
N SER A 185 4.96 -7.18 12.96
CA SER A 185 5.05 -7.67 14.33
C SER A 185 5.50 -6.54 15.26
N LYS A 186 5.63 -6.85 16.56
CA LYS A 186 6.23 -5.93 17.53
C LYS A 186 7.71 -5.62 17.24
N ASP A 187 8.39 -6.53 16.55
CA ASP A 187 9.85 -6.51 16.40
C ASP A 187 10.30 -5.98 15.02
N LYS A 188 9.51 -6.21 13.98
CA LYS A 188 9.84 -5.80 12.60
C LYS A 188 8.62 -5.73 11.68
N ILE A 189 8.79 -5.04 10.57
CA ILE A 189 7.87 -5.05 9.43
C ILE A 189 8.63 -5.57 8.21
N ASP A 190 8.19 -6.70 7.69
CA ASP A 190 8.68 -7.28 6.44
C ASP A 190 7.70 -6.96 5.32
N PHE A 191 8.17 -6.49 4.16
CA PHE A 191 7.37 -6.13 3.00
C PHE A 191 7.55 -7.16 1.88
N PHE A 192 6.46 -7.47 1.21
CA PHE A 192 6.42 -8.47 0.16
C PHE A 192 5.72 -7.95 -1.08
N VAL A 193 6.27 -8.28 -2.25
CA VAL A 193 5.57 -8.23 -3.54
C VAL A 193 5.51 -9.67 -4.05
N ASP A 194 4.29 -10.12 -4.34
CA ASP A 194 3.91 -11.52 -4.50
C ASP A 194 4.44 -12.37 -3.33
N THR A 195 5.38 -13.26 -3.60
CA THR A 195 6.03 -14.12 -2.60
C THR A 195 7.41 -13.61 -2.19
N THR A 196 7.89 -12.51 -2.77
CA THR A 196 9.26 -12.03 -2.61
C THR A 196 9.34 -11.04 -1.46
N LEU A 197 10.17 -11.31 -0.45
CA LEU A 197 10.55 -10.33 0.57
C LEU A 197 11.41 -9.25 -0.08
N VAL A 198 10.95 -8.00 -0.09
CA VAL A 198 11.64 -6.88 -0.74
C VAL A 198 12.33 -5.95 0.24
N TYR A 199 11.80 -5.82 1.46
CA TYR A 199 12.32 -4.91 2.47
C TYR A 199 11.97 -5.39 3.88
N THR A 200 12.89 -5.20 4.82
CA THR A 200 12.67 -5.43 6.26
C THR A 200 13.06 -4.17 7.01
N PHE A 201 12.14 -3.66 7.82
CA PHE A 201 12.42 -2.60 8.78
C PHE A 201 12.45 -3.17 10.20
N ASP A 202 13.64 -3.15 10.79
CA ASP A 202 13.94 -3.62 12.14
C ASP A 202 15.00 -2.69 12.78
N PRO A 203 14.61 -1.50 13.26
CA PRO A 203 15.55 -0.58 13.87
C PRO A 203 16.01 -1.14 15.22
N LYS A 204 17.30 -0.92 15.54
CA LYS A 204 17.89 -1.36 16.82
C LYS A 204 17.25 -0.69 18.02
N VAL A 205 16.93 0.60 17.89
CA VAL A 205 16.18 1.37 18.88
C VAL A 205 14.72 1.37 18.46
N LYS A 206 13.82 1.07 19.41
CA LYS A 206 12.37 1.06 19.21
C LYS A 206 11.70 1.93 20.28
N ASP A 207 11.73 3.23 20.03
CA ASP A 207 11.00 4.23 20.82
C ASP A 207 9.90 4.88 19.96
N GLU A 208 9.21 5.89 20.50
CA GLU A 208 8.11 6.56 19.80
C GLU A 208 8.55 7.27 18.51
N ASN A 209 9.84 7.61 18.35
CA ASN A 209 10.33 8.34 17.19
C ASN A 209 10.81 7.42 16.06
N THR A 210 11.33 6.25 16.43
CA THR A 210 11.91 5.24 15.52
C THR A 210 10.94 4.10 15.21
N TRP A 211 10.01 3.81 16.13
CA TRP A 211 9.06 2.70 16.04
C TRP A 211 7.64 3.11 16.49
N PRO A 212 6.96 4.02 15.77
CA PRO A 212 5.56 4.34 16.04
C PRO A 212 4.59 3.21 15.62
N PHE A 213 5.07 1.99 15.38
CA PHE A 213 4.29 0.87 14.82
C PHE A 213 3.79 -0.11 15.89
N ASP A 214 3.73 0.31 17.16
CA ASP A 214 3.22 -0.50 18.27
C ASP A 214 1.77 -0.14 18.70
N LYS A 215 0.92 0.18 17.73
CA LYS A 215 -0.46 0.65 17.95
C LYS A 215 -1.36 0.28 16.76
N PRO A 216 -2.69 0.48 16.84
CA PRO A 216 -3.58 0.28 15.69
C PRO A 216 -3.28 1.24 14.54
N PHE A 217 -3.37 0.73 13.31
CA PHE A 217 -3.27 1.45 12.05
C PHE A 217 -4.53 1.20 11.20
N TYR A 218 -4.96 2.19 10.44
CA TYR A 218 -6.05 2.05 9.47
C TYR A 218 -5.50 2.01 8.04
N ILE A 219 -6.24 1.37 7.14
CA ILE A 219 -5.89 1.15 5.75
C ILE A 219 -6.35 2.33 4.90
N ILE A 220 -5.57 2.65 3.87
CA ILE A 220 -5.85 3.67 2.86
C ILE A 220 -5.58 3.10 1.47
N VAL A 221 -6.48 3.39 0.53
CA VAL A 221 -6.31 3.09 -0.89
C VAL A 221 -6.63 4.35 -1.68
N ASN A 222 -5.75 4.75 -2.59
CA ASN A 222 -6.00 5.87 -3.50
C ASN A 222 -5.25 5.74 -4.82
N LEU A 223 -5.61 6.63 -5.75
CA LEU A 223 -4.88 6.90 -6.97
C LEU A 223 -4.67 8.42 -7.10
N ALA A 224 -3.52 8.91 -6.68
CA ALA A 224 -3.14 10.32 -6.84
C ALA A 224 -2.74 10.62 -8.30
N ILE A 225 -2.83 11.90 -8.69
CA ILE A 225 -2.46 12.41 -10.01
C ILE A 225 -1.56 13.65 -9.83
N GLY A 226 -0.36 13.60 -10.41
CA GLY A 226 0.69 14.60 -10.23
C GLY A 226 1.37 14.49 -8.87
N GLY A 227 1.44 15.60 -8.15
CA GLY A 227 2.19 15.70 -6.90
C GLY A 227 3.71 15.79 -7.10
N ASN A 228 4.46 16.07 -6.04
CA ASN A 228 5.93 16.16 -6.09
C ASN A 228 6.62 14.79 -6.27
N PHE A 229 5.91 13.70 -5.94
CA PHE A 229 6.41 12.33 -6.02
C PHE A 229 5.90 11.56 -7.25
N GLY A 230 4.59 11.57 -7.52
CA GLY A 230 4.03 11.01 -8.77
C GLY A 230 4.37 11.83 -10.02
N GLY A 231 4.64 13.14 -9.83
CA GLY A 231 4.94 14.17 -10.84
C GLY A 231 5.93 15.25 -10.33
N PRO A 232 5.95 16.48 -10.88
CA PRO A 232 4.75 17.30 -11.05
C PRO A 232 4.11 17.23 -12.43
N GLU A 233 4.82 16.75 -13.45
CA GLU A 233 4.27 16.57 -14.80
C GLU A 233 3.26 15.41 -14.84
N VAL A 234 2.27 15.52 -15.73
CA VAL A 234 1.24 14.52 -15.97
C VAL A 234 1.05 14.44 -17.47
N ASP A 235 1.13 13.24 -18.05
CA ASP A 235 0.77 13.02 -19.45
C ASP A 235 -0.75 12.85 -19.54
N ASP A 236 -1.45 13.87 -20.01
CA ASP A 236 -2.90 13.85 -20.11
C ASP A 236 -3.45 12.79 -21.08
N SER A 237 -2.64 12.37 -22.06
CA SER A 237 -3.09 11.45 -23.12
C SER A 237 -3.34 10.03 -22.60
N ILE A 238 -2.83 9.70 -21.41
CA ILE A 238 -3.02 8.39 -20.78
C ILE A 238 -4.41 8.24 -20.17
N LEU A 239 -5.10 9.35 -19.85
CA LEU A 239 -6.34 9.35 -19.08
C LEU A 239 -7.57 9.03 -19.95
N PRO A 240 -8.55 8.29 -19.43
CA PRO A 240 -8.66 7.79 -18.05
C PRO A 240 -7.79 6.56 -17.77
N GLN A 241 -7.39 6.38 -16.50
CA GLN A 241 -6.61 5.23 -16.04
C GLN A 241 -7.23 4.55 -14.83
N LYS A 242 -7.10 3.23 -14.76
CA LYS A 242 -7.81 2.40 -13.78
C LYS A 242 -6.84 1.65 -12.88
N TYR A 243 -7.02 1.80 -11.58
CA TYR A 243 -6.38 1.02 -10.53
C TYR A 243 -7.38 -0.01 -10.01
N TYR A 244 -7.04 -1.30 -10.13
CA TYR A 244 -7.92 -2.39 -9.75
C TYR A 244 -7.46 -3.02 -8.45
N ILE A 245 -8.37 -3.26 -7.53
CA ILE A 245 -8.13 -3.97 -6.28
C ILE A 245 -9.14 -5.12 -6.21
N ASP A 246 -8.63 -6.34 -6.24
CA ASP A 246 -9.42 -7.58 -6.17
C ASP A 246 -9.85 -7.85 -4.73
N TYR A 247 -8.90 -7.83 -3.79
CA TYR A 247 -9.20 -7.98 -2.38
C TYR A 247 -8.22 -7.24 -1.49
N ILE A 248 -8.63 -7.05 -0.24
CA ILE A 248 -7.75 -6.71 0.89
C ILE A 248 -8.02 -7.70 2.02
N ARG A 249 -6.97 -8.29 2.59
CA ARG A 249 -7.07 -9.29 3.65
C ARG A 249 -6.11 -9.01 4.79
N VAL A 250 -6.58 -9.32 6.00
CA VAL A 250 -5.80 -9.19 7.23
C VAL A 250 -5.84 -10.50 7.99
N TYR A 251 -4.65 -10.98 8.36
CA TYR A 251 -4.45 -12.22 9.07
C TYR A 251 -3.65 -12.01 10.35
N GLN A 252 -3.91 -12.85 11.37
CA GLN A 252 -3.15 -12.88 12.63
C GLN A 252 -2.89 -14.32 13.09
#